data_AF-A0A7S0VVP0-F1
#
_entry.id   AF-A0A7S0VVP0-F1
#
_cell.length_a   1.000
_cell.length_b   1.000
_cell.length_c   1.000
_cell.angle_alpha   90.00
_cell.angle_beta   90.00
_cell.angle_gamma   90.00
#
_symmetry.space_group_name_H-M   'P 1'
#
loop_
_entity.id
_entity.type
_entity.pdbx_description
1 polymer ?
#
loop_
_entity_poly.entity_id
_entity_poly.type
_entity_poly.pdbx_seq_one_letter_code
_entity_poly.pdbx_strand_id
1 'polypeptide(L)'
;GAVRVARPASSSAPKRAGATTVAGGSSANDEQVAKLTEEMTSMKLTVAELEKERDFYFGKLRDVEITCQTNERADVNTLVEDIQKILYSTAEDVVVAPAAEAVSAP
;
A
#
# COMPACT_ATOMS: atom_id res chain seq x y z
N GLY A 1 -69.91 41.57 -36.71
CA GLY A 1 -69.84 40.56 -37.79
C GLY A 1 -68.49 40.69 -38.45
N ALA A 2 -67.66 39.64 -38.36
CA ALA A 2 -67.32 38.74 -39.47
C ALA A 2 -66.00 39.19 -40.15
N VAL A 3 -65.10 38.37 -40.68
CA VAL A 3 -64.75 36.94 -40.63
C VAL A 3 -63.27 36.93 -41.09
N ARG A 4 -62.49 35.96 -40.62
CA ARG A 4 -61.04 35.83 -40.90
C ARG A 4 -60.75 35.61 -42.39
N VAL A 5 -59.57 36.04 -42.84
CA VAL A 5 -58.85 35.39 -43.95
C VAL A 5 -57.38 35.22 -43.55
N ALA A 6 -56.90 33.98 -43.68
CA ALA A 6 -55.56 33.51 -43.39
C ALA A 6 -54.63 33.60 -44.61
N ARG A 7 -53.31 33.52 -44.38
CA ARG A 7 -52.22 32.92 -45.21
C ARG A 7 -50.83 33.36 -44.69
N PRO A 8 -49.70 32.72 -45.07
CA PRO A 8 -49.39 31.28 -45.11
C PRO A 8 -47.98 30.96 -44.52
N ALA A 9 -47.59 29.68 -44.66
CA ALA A 9 -46.24 29.15 -44.89
C ALA A 9 -45.37 28.72 -43.69
N SER A 10 -44.98 27.45 -43.82
CA SER A 10 -43.96 26.70 -43.08
C SER A 10 -42.55 27.29 -43.23
N SER A 11 -41.78 27.33 -42.15
CA SER A 11 -40.33 27.19 -42.23
C SER A 11 -39.83 26.29 -41.11
N SER A 12 -39.25 25.17 -41.50
CA SER A 12 -38.41 24.29 -40.69
C SER A 12 -37.28 25.08 -40.03
N ALA A 13 -37.22 25.04 -38.70
CA ALA A 13 -36.07 25.56 -37.96
C ALA A 13 -34.89 24.57 -38.10
N PRO A 14 -33.68 25.02 -38.48
CA PRO A 14 -32.51 24.15 -38.54
C PRO A 14 -31.99 23.86 -37.13
N LYS A 15 -31.61 22.60 -36.90
CA LYS A 15 -30.82 22.14 -35.76
C LYS A 15 -29.53 22.96 -35.70
N ARG A 16 -29.34 23.76 -34.65
CA ARG A 16 -28.02 24.31 -34.32
C ARG A 16 -27.31 23.35 -33.39
N ALA A 17 -26.33 22.68 -33.98
CA ALA A 17 -25.25 22.00 -33.31
C ALA A 17 -24.57 22.96 -32.31
N GLY A 18 -24.52 22.53 -31.06
CA GLY A 18 -23.66 23.07 -30.02
C GLY A 18 -22.95 21.89 -29.39
N ALA A 19 -22.14 21.19 -30.18
CA ALA A 19 -21.18 20.24 -29.67
C ALA A 19 -20.09 21.06 -28.98
N THR A 20 -20.16 21.15 -27.65
CA THR A 20 -18.98 21.41 -26.83
C THR A 20 -18.74 20.13 -26.04
N THR A 21 -18.14 19.16 -26.71
CA THR A 21 -17.54 17.99 -26.06
C THR A 21 -16.36 18.48 -25.24
N VAL A 22 -16.59 18.78 -23.96
CA VAL A 22 -15.54 18.79 -22.93
C VAL A 22 -15.16 17.34 -22.64
N ALA A 23 -14.54 16.68 -23.61
CA ALA A 23 -14.01 15.33 -23.49
C ALA A 23 -12.52 15.41 -23.81
N GLY A 24 -11.68 15.59 -22.78
CA GLY A 24 -10.23 15.66 -22.98
C GLY A 24 -9.39 15.88 -21.72
N GLY A 25 -9.99 16.31 -20.60
CA GLY A 25 -9.25 16.58 -19.36
C GLY A 25 -9.32 15.48 -18.29
N SER A 26 -10.30 14.58 -18.36
CA SER A 26 -10.52 13.57 -17.31
C SER A 26 -9.58 12.37 -17.44
N SER A 27 -9.30 11.91 -18.66
CA SER A 27 -8.57 10.65 -18.89
C SER A 27 -7.14 10.65 -18.34
N ALA A 28 -6.39 11.75 -18.46
CA ALA A 28 -5.02 11.83 -17.92
C ALA A 28 -4.99 11.87 -16.39
N ASN A 29 -6.00 12.49 -15.76
CA ASN A 29 -6.13 12.49 -14.30
C ASN A 29 -6.58 11.11 -13.81
N ASP A 30 -7.47 10.44 -14.53
CA ASP A 30 -7.94 9.09 -14.20
C ASP A 30 -6.80 8.05 -14.32
N GLU A 31 -5.94 8.16 -15.33
CA GLU A 31 -4.73 7.33 -15.48
C GLU A 31 -3.73 7.55 -14.33
N GLN A 32 -3.49 8.81 -13.94
CA GLN A 32 -2.62 9.13 -12.82
C GLN A 32 -3.19 8.60 -11.50
N VAL A 33 -4.51 8.72 -11.29
CA VAL A 33 -5.20 8.18 -10.11
C VAL A 33 -5.11 6.65 -10.08
N ALA A 34 -5.28 5.98 -11.22
CA ALA A 34 -5.14 4.52 -11.32
C ALA A 34 -3.71 4.07 -10.94
N LYS A 35 -2.69 4.73 -11.48
CA LYS A 35 -1.28 4.44 -11.16
C LYS A 35 -0.96 4.64 -9.68
N LEU A 36 -1.38 5.76 -9.09
CA LEU A 36 -1.18 6.03 -7.67
C LEU A 36 -1.92 5.02 -6.78
N THR A 37 -3.09 4.56 -7.22
CA THR A 37 -3.85 3.51 -6.52
C THR A 37 -3.10 2.19 -6.55
N GLU A 38 -2.53 1.82 -7.69
CA GLU A 38 -1.71 0.62 -7.84
C GLU A 38 -0.47 0.66 -6.93
N GLU A 39 0.27 1.77 -6.94
CA GLU A 39 1.42 1.99 -6.05
C GLU A 39 0.99 1.88 -4.57
N MET A 40 -0.14 2.47 -4.20
CA MET A 40 -0.67 2.37 -2.84
C MET A 40 -1.02 0.92 -2.46
N THR A 41 -1.61 0.15 -3.38
CA THR A 41 -1.91 -1.26 -3.13
C THR A 41 -0.65 -2.10 -2.98
N SER A 42 0.35 -1.88 -3.84
CA SER A 42 1.64 -2.57 -3.76
C SER A 42 2.33 -2.29 -2.43
N MET A 43 2.43 -1.02 -2.02
CA MET A 43 3.01 -0.65 -0.74
C MET A 43 2.28 -1.28 0.45
N LYS A 44 0.94 -1.33 0.42
CA LYS A 44 0.14 -1.98 1.47
C LYS A 44 0.44 -3.48 1.58
N LEU A 45 0.60 -4.17 0.45
CA LEU A 45 0.96 -5.59 0.44
C LEU A 45 2.35 -5.80 1.01
N THR A 46 3.34 -5.00 0.60
CA THR A 46 4.70 -5.07 1.14
C THR A 46 4.72 -4.84 2.65
N VAL A 47 3.98 -3.84 3.15
CA VAL A 47 3.88 -3.59 4.60
C VAL A 47 3.25 -4.78 5.31
N ALA A 48 2.16 -5.36 4.79
CA ALA A 48 1.52 -6.52 5.40
C ALA A 48 2.46 -7.74 5.47
N GLU A 49 3.29 -7.95 4.45
CA GLU A 49 4.31 -9.01 4.44
C GLU A 49 5.41 -8.73 5.46
N LEU A 50 5.92 -7.49 5.53
CA LEU A 50 6.92 -7.08 6.52
C LEU A 50 6.40 -7.18 7.95
N GLU A 51 5.14 -6.85 8.21
CA GLU A 51 4.50 -7.01 9.52
C GLU A 51 4.44 -8.48 9.92
N LYS A 52 4.10 -9.37 8.97
CA LYS A 52 4.08 -10.81 9.21
C LYS A 52 5.48 -11.35 9.52
N GLU A 53 6.51 -10.89 8.82
CA GLU A 53 7.90 -11.26 9.09
C GLU A 53 8.38 -10.72 10.44
N ARG A 54 8.09 -9.45 10.75
CA ARG A 54 8.37 -8.84 12.05
C ARG A 54 7.77 -9.66 13.18
N ASP A 55 6.48 -10.01 13.07
CA ASP A 55 5.77 -10.76 14.10
C ASP A 55 6.32 -12.19 14.23
N PHE A 56 6.70 -12.83 13.12
CA PHE A 56 7.35 -14.14 13.11
C PHE A 56 8.69 -14.13 13.85
N TYR A 57 9.56 -13.15 13.58
CA TYR A 57 10.85 -13.03 14.25
C TYR A 57 10.67 -12.63 15.73
N PHE A 58 9.77 -11.71 16.04
CA PHE A 58 9.48 -11.32 17.41
C PHE A 58 8.93 -12.48 18.24
N GLY A 59 8.02 -13.28 17.69
CA GLY A 59 7.50 -14.49 18.34
C GLY A 59 8.61 -15.48 18.69
N LYS A 60 9.54 -15.75 17.76
CA LYS A 60 10.71 -16.61 18.03
C LYS A 60 11.58 -16.07 19.16
N LEU A 61 11.90 -14.78 19.15
CA LEU A 61 12.72 -14.15 20.19
C LEU A 61 12.02 -14.26 21.56
N ARG A 62 10.69 -14.08 21.60
CA ARG A 62 9.90 -14.25 22.81
C ARG A 62 9.89 -15.69 23.33
N ASP A 63 9.74 -16.68 22.45
CA ASP A 63 9.81 -18.10 22.84
C ASP A 63 11.18 -18.47 23.42
N VAL A 64 12.26 -17.95 22.82
CA VAL A 64 13.63 -18.12 23.33
C VAL A 64 13.80 -17.46 24.70
N GLU A 65 13.28 -16.24 24.89
CA GLU A 65 13.32 -15.53 26.18
C GLU A 65 12.62 -16.34 27.28
N ILE A 66 11.40 -16.84 27.02
CA ILE A 66 10.65 -17.68 27.96
C ILE A 66 11.43 -18.95 28.29
N THR A 67 12.06 -19.57 27.28
CA THR A 67 12.90 -20.76 27.47
C THR A 67 14.07 -20.45 28.39
N CYS A 68 14.75 -19.32 28.20
CA CYS A 68 15.85 -18.88 29.06
C CYS A 68 15.39 -18.67 30.51
N GLN A 69 14.32 -17.92 30.72
CA GLN A 69 13.75 -17.63 32.06
C GLN A 69 13.28 -18.89 32.79
N THR A 70 12.77 -19.90 32.07
CA THR A 70 12.32 -21.17 32.67
C THR A 70 13.49 -22.02 33.17
N ASN A 71 14.66 -21.91 32.53
CA ASN A 71 15.85 -22.71 32.81
C ASN A 71 16.88 -22.02 33.73
N GLU A 72 16.61 -20.80 34.20
CA GLU A 72 17.48 -20.02 35.11
C GLU A 72 17.73 -20.67 36.49
N ARG A 73 17.07 -21.80 36.82
CA ARG A 73 17.25 -22.51 38.09
C ARG A 73 18.54 -23.34 38.18
N ALA A 74 19.28 -23.52 37.09
CA ALA A 74 20.55 -24.23 37.10
C ALA A 74 21.72 -23.24 37.22
N ASP A 75 22.50 -23.37 38.28
CA ASP A 75 23.62 -22.51 38.67
C ASP A 75 24.44 -21.99 37.48
N VAL A 76 24.37 -20.68 37.24
CA VAL A 76 25.21 -19.87 36.32
C VAL A 76 25.42 -20.49 34.94
N ASN A 77 24.38 -20.50 34.11
CA ASN A 77 24.51 -20.86 32.71
C ASN A 77 24.96 -19.65 31.87
N THR A 78 26.27 -19.47 31.72
CA THR A 78 26.90 -18.41 30.90
C THR A 78 26.31 -18.26 29.49
N LEU A 79 25.82 -19.35 28.89
CA LEU A 79 25.12 -19.32 27.60
C LEU A 79 23.80 -18.54 27.69
N VAL A 80 23.03 -18.71 28.77
CA VAL A 80 21.76 -18.01 28.98
C VAL A 80 22.00 -16.51 29.15
N GLU A 81 23.05 -16.12 29.88
CA GLU A 81 23.46 -14.72 30.01
C GLU A 81 23.83 -14.10 28.66
N ASP A 82 24.58 -14.83 27.83
CA ASP A 82 24.95 -14.35 26.49
C ASP A 82 23.74 -14.23 25.55
N ILE A 83 22.78 -15.16 25.63
CA ILE A 83 21.52 -15.07 24.89
C ILE A 83 20.70 -13.86 25.37
N GLN A 84 20.62 -13.63 26.68
CA GLN A 84 19.92 -12.46 27.23
C GLN A 84 20.56 -11.14 26.80
N LYS A 85 21.90 -11.06 26.73
CA LYS A 85 22.59 -9.88 26.18
C LYS A 85 22.17 -9.59 24.74
N ILE A 86 22.03 -10.63 23.91
CA ILE A 86 21.53 -10.49 22.53
C ILE A 86 20.08 -10.01 22.53
N LEU A 87 19.20 -10.65 23.31
CA LEU A 87 17.76 -10.33 23.37
C LEU A 87 17.46 -8.92 23.88
N TYR A 88 18.29 -8.40 24.79
CA TYR A 88 18.13 -7.07 25.38
C TYR A 88 19.04 -6.00 24.75
N SER A 89 19.79 -6.35 23.71
CA SER A 89 20.58 -5.39 22.94
C SER A 89 19.68 -4.37 22.23
N THR A 90 20.19 -3.16 22.02
CA THR A 90 19.45 -2.09 21.36
C THR A 90 19.76 -2.04 19.87
N ALA A 91 18.94 -1.35 19.07
CA ALA A 91 19.15 -1.26 17.61
C ALA A 91 20.53 -0.68 17.22
N GLU A 92 21.15 0.13 18.09
CA GLU A 92 22.50 0.66 17.91
C GLU A 92 23.58 -0.44 18.05
N ASP A 93 23.27 -1.52 18.76
CA ASP A 93 24.16 -2.66 19.01
C ASP A 93 24.02 -3.77 17.94
N VAL A 94 22.93 -3.74 17.15
CA VAL A 94 22.63 -4.75 16.12
C VAL A 94 23.38 -4.40 14.83
N VAL A 95 24.50 -5.10 14.57
CA VAL A 95 25.17 -5.06 13.27
C VAL A 95 24.29 -5.77 12.24
N VAL A 96 23.47 -5.01 11.52
CA VAL A 96 22.69 -5.52 10.39
C VAL A 96 23.68 -5.95 9.30
N ALA A 97 23.92 -7.26 9.20
CA ALA A 97 24.62 -7.82 8.05
C ALA A 97 23.83 -7.43 6.79
N PRO A 98 24.48 -6.95 5.70
CA PRO A 98 23.78 -6.51 4.52
C PRO A 98 22.90 -7.66 4.02
N ALA A 99 21.59 -7.39 3.92
CA ALA A 99 20.63 -8.31 3.34
C ALA A 99 21.22 -8.82 2.03
N ALA A 100 21.44 -10.13 1.93
CA ALA A 100 21.95 -10.74 0.72
C ALA A 100 21.05 -10.27 -0.43
N GLU A 101 21.62 -9.49 -1.36
CA GLU A 101 20.96 -9.10 -2.59
C GLU A 101 20.40 -10.37 -3.23
N ALA A 102 19.08 -10.53 -3.18
CA ALA A 102 18.39 -11.37 -4.11
C ALA A 102 18.55 -10.70 -5.48
N VAL A 103 19.68 -11.00 -6.12
CA VAL A 103 19.93 -10.69 -7.52
C VAL A 103 18.84 -11.41 -8.31
N SER A 104 17.77 -10.68 -8.63
CA SER A 104 16.86 -11.04 -9.71
C SER A 104 17.67 -10.90 -10.99
N ALA A 105 18.31 -11.99 -11.41
CA ALA A 105 18.89 -12.11 -12.74
C ALA A 105 17.78 -12.00 -13.80
N PRO A 106 18.08 -11.46 -15.00
CA PRO A 106 17.09 -11.06 -16.01
C PRO A 106 16.29 -12.22 -16.61
#